data_AF-A3P7B4-F1
#
_entry.id   AF-A3P7B4-F1
#
_cell.length_a   1.000
_cell.length_b   1.000
_cell.length_c   1.000
_cell.angle_alpha   90.00
_cell.angle_beta   90.00
_cell.angle_gamma   90.00
#
_symmetry.space_group_name_H-M   'P 1'
#
loop_
_entity.id
_entity.type
_entity.pdbx_description
1 polymer ?
#
loop_
_entity_poly.entity_id
_entity_poly.type
_entity_poly.pdbx_seq_one_letter_code
_entity_poly.pdbx_strand_id
1 'polypeptide(L)'
;MYEALERVAGEVGSLEQALAAPDAAARIGAIRRALGETAERVSAATAHAASDYDRDAMQKIYRGLLAAQRIVATLHEANAAAA
;
A
#
# COMPACT_ATOMS: atom_id res chain seq x y z
N MET A 1 -9.57 -8.78 3.05
CA MET A 1 -8.49 -7.94 3.62
C MET A 1 -7.91 -6.98 2.60
N TYR A 2 -7.61 -7.46 1.39
CA TYR A 2 -6.94 -6.69 0.33
C TYR A 2 -7.86 -5.88 -0.58
N GLU A 3 -9.16 -5.77 -0.26
CA GLU A 3 -10.17 -5.17 -1.13
C GLU A 3 -9.87 -3.68 -1.44
N ALA A 4 -9.20 -2.98 -0.52
CA ALA A 4 -8.76 -1.61 -0.74
C ALA A 4 -7.70 -1.53 -1.85
N LEU A 5 -6.74 -2.46 -1.87
CA LEU A 5 -5.71 -2.53 -2.92
C LEU A 5 -6.30 -3.00 -4.25
N GLU A 6 -7.20 -3.97 -4.23
CA GLU A 6 -7.86 -4.48 -5.45
C GLU A 6 -8.66 -3.37 -6.16
N ARG A 7 -9.40 -2.56 -5.39
CA ARG A 7 -10.13 -1.40 -5.94
C ARG A 7 -9.18 -0.40 -6.59
N VAL A 8 -8.16 0.02 -5.86
CA VAL A 8 -7.20 1.01 -6.37
C VAL A 8 -6.46 0.46 -7.59
N ALA A 9 -6.06 -0.80 -7.60
CA ALA A 9 -5.40 -1.41 -8.76
C ALA A 9 -6.23 -1.30 -10.06
N GLY A 10 -7.56 -1.41 -9.96
CA GLY A 10 -8.46 -1.20 -11.09
C GLY A 10 -8.59 0.25 -11.55
N GLU A 11 -8.34 1.22 -10.68
CA GLU A 11 -8.55 2.66 -10.92
C GLU A 11 -7.29 3.38 -11.43
N VAL A 12 -6.12 3.09 -10.85
CA VAL A 12 -4.88 3.84 -11.13
C VAL A 12 -3.95 3.21 -12.17
N GLY A 13 -4.12 1.93 -12.49
CA GLY A 13 -3.23 1.22 -13.42
C GLY A 13 -1.90 0.82 -12.77
N SER A 14 -0.83 0.74 -13.56
CA SER A 14 0.50 0.40 -13.03
C SER A 14 1.09 1.55 -12.21
N LEU A 15 2.05 1.25 -11.32
CA LEU A 15 2.69 2.27 -10.50
C LEU A 15 3.45 3.30 -11.36
N GLU A 16 4.10 2.86 -12.43
CA GLU A 16 4.79 3.72 -13.39
C GLU A 16 3.83 4.68 -14.08
N GLN A 17 2.65 4.19 -14.49
CA GLN A 17 1.60 5.03 -15.07
C GLN A 17 1.08 6.05 -14.06
N ALA A 18 0.86 5.63 -12.81
CA ALA A 18 0.42 6.52 -11.75
C ALA A 18 1.45 7.62 -11.43
N LEU A 19 2.74 7.30 -11.46
CA LEU A 19 3.83 8.27 -11.23
C LEU A 19 3.98 9.28 -12.38
N ALA A 20 3.77 8.86 -13.62
CA ALA A 20 3.90 9.71 -14.80
C ALA A 20 2.64 10.55 -15.12
N ALA A 21 1.52 10.30 -14.43
CA ALA A 21 0.27 10.97 -14.72
C ALA A 21 0.28 12.45 -14.27
N PRO A 22 -0.45 13.35 -14.96
CA PRO A 22 -0.59 14.75 -14.53
C PRO A 22 -1.19 14.90 -13.13
N ASP A 23 -2.01 13.93 -12.71
CA ASP A 23 -2.64 13.83 -11.39
C ASP A 23 -1.90 12.86 -10.44
N ALA A 24 -0.60 12.65 -10.64
CA ALA A 24 0.22 11.68 -9.90
C ALA A 24 0.06 11.80 -8.38
N ALA A 25 0.02 13.02 -7.83
CA ALA A 25 -0.15 13.24 -6.39
C ALA A 25 -1.46 12.59 -5.86
N ALA A 26 -2.56 12.71 -6.60
CA ALA A 26 -3.84 12.11 -6.22
C ALA A 26 -3.80 10.58 -6.33
N ARG A 27 -3.27 10.05 -7.45
CA ARG A 27 -3.15 8.60 -7.69
C ARG A 27 -2.26 7.92 -6.66
N ILE A 28 -1.10 8.51 -6.38
CA ILE A 28 -0.18 8.03 -5.35
C ILE A 28 -0.79 8.14 -3.96
N GLY A 29 -1.53 9.21 -3.67
CA GLY A 29 -2.31 9.34 -2.45
C GLY A 29 -3.30 8.19 -2.25
N ALA A 30 -4.02 7.81 -3.31
CA ALA A 30 -4.97 6.69 -3.28
C ALA A 30 -4.27 5.34 -3.01
N ILE A 31 -3.15 5.06 -3.68
CA ILE A 31 -2.33 3.85 -3.45
C ILE A 31 -1.85 3.80 -2.00
N ARG A 32 -1.31 4.91 -1.49
CA ARG A 32 -0.83 4.97 -0.10
C ARG A 32 -1.95 4.74 0.91
N ARG A 33 -3.13 5.34 0.70
CA ARG A 33 -4.29 5.12 1.56
C ARG A 33 -4.71 3.64 1.55
N ALA A 34 -4.80 3.01 0.38
CA ALA A 34 -5.19 1.59 0.29
C ALA A 34 -4.18 0.65 0.96
N LEU A 35 -2.87 0.94 0.86
CA LEU A 35 -1.83 0.22 1.59
C LEU A 35 -2.01 0.35 3.11
N GLY A 36 -2.28 1.56 3.60
CA GLY A 36 -2.54 1.84 5.02
C GLY A 36 -3.80 1.13 5.53
N GLU A 37 -4.93 1.25 4.83
CA GLU A 37 -6.18 0.57 5.18
C GLU A 37 -6.01 -0.96 5.21
N THR A 38 -5.27 -1.51 4.25
CA THR A 38 -4.98 -2.95 4.24
C THR A 38 -4.11 -3.33 5.43
N ALA A 39 -3.11 -2.51 5.78
CA ALA A 39 -2.25 -2.75 6.94
C ALA A 39 -3.06 -2.74 8.25
N GLU A 40 -3.99 -1.80 8.42
CA GLU A 40 -4.90 -1.76 9.56
C GLU A 40 -5.76 -3.02 9.65
N ARG A 41 -6.31 -3.49 8.53
CA ARG A 41 -7.08 -4.75 8.48
C ARG A 41 -6.22 -5.96 8.83
N VAL A 42 -5.00 -6.05 8.32
CA VAL A 42 -4.02 -7.11 8.67
C VAL A 42 -3.75 -7.10 10.17
N SER A 43 -3.48 -5.91 10.73
CA SER A 43 -3.19 -5.75 12.16
C SER A 43 -4.39 -6.19 13.01
N ALA A 44 -5.60 -5.76 12.68
CA ALA A 44 -6.82 -6.16 13.38
C ALA A 44 -7.05 -7.68 13.33
N ALA A 45 -6.89 -8.30 12.16
CA ALA A 45 -7.07 -9.75 12.00
C ALA A 45 -5.96 -10.55 12.70
N THR A 46 -4.77 -9.98 12.91
CA THR A 46 -3.65 -10.62 13.64
C THR A 46 -4.05 -10.93 15.09
N ALA A 47 -4.94 -10.12 15.70
CA ALA A 47 -5.47 -10.38 17.04
C ALA A 47 -6.30 -11.66 17.12
N HIS A 48 -6.79 -12.15 15.98
CA HIS A 48 -7.61 -13.37 15.86
C HIS A 48 -6.86 -14.52 15.17
N ALA A 49 -5.53 -14.44 15.09
CA ALA A 49 -4.72 -15.50 14.49
C ALA A 49 -4.91 -16.84 15.24
N ALA A 50 -5.10 -17.93 14.49
CA ALA A 50 -5.36 -19.26 15.04
C ALA A 50 -4.12 -19.87 15.71
N SER A 51 -2.92 -19.38 15.37
CA SER A 51 -1.65 -19.83 15.91
C SER A 51 -0.61 -18.70 15.95
N ASP A 52 0.47 -18.92 16.70
CA ASP A 52 1.61 -18.01 16.70
C ASP A 52 2.33 -17.96 15.33
N TYR A 53 2.29 -19.07 14.58
CA TYR A 53 2.80 -19.12 13.22
C TYR A 53 2.03 -18.17 12.29
N ASP A 54 0.68 -18.25 12.33
CA ASP A 54 -0.18 -17.35 11.55
C ASP A 54 0.02 -15.90 11.96
N ARG A 55 0.17 -15.65 13.27
CA ARG A 55 0.45 -14.32 13.81
C ARG A 55 1.74 -13.73 13.24
N ASP A 56 2.84 -14.50 13.24
CA ASP A 56 4.12 -14.04 12.67
C ASP A 56 4.01 -13.77 11.16
N ALA A 57 3.32 -14.66 10.42
CA ALA A 57 3.07 -14.46 8.99
C ALA A 57 2.29 -13.15 8.72
N MET A 58 1.24 -12.89 9.48
CA MET A 58 0.45 -11.65 9.35
C MET A 58 1.24 -10.41 9.74
N GLN A 59 2.08 -10.47 10.78
CA GLN A 59 2.97 -9.36 11.16
C GLN A 59 4.03 -9.06 10.09
N LYS A 60 4.50 -10.07 9.34
CA LYS A 60 5.37 -9.85 8.17
C LYS A 60 4.64 -9.10 7.07
N ILE A 61 3.41 -9.50 6.76
CA ILE A 61 2.56 -8.81 5.76
C ILE A 61 2.32 -7.35 6.17
N TYR A 62 1.94 -7.11 7.44
CA TYR A 62 1.72 -5.76 7.97
C TYR A 62 2.95 -4.86 7.75
N ARG A 63 4.14 -5.34 8.15
CA ARG A 63 5.41 -4.61 7.95
C ARG A 63 5.70 -4.38 6.47
N GLY A 64 5.41 -5.35 5.61
CA GLY A 64 5.54 -5.22 4.16
C GLY A 64 4.64 -4.12 3.57
N LEU A 65 3.41 -4.00 4.03
CA LEU A 65 2.48 -2.96 3.58
C LEU A 65 2.95 -1.55 4.00
N LEU A 66 3.45 -1.41 5.22
CA LEU A 66 4.04 -0.13 5.67
C LEU A 66 5.29 0.25 4.87
N ALA A 67 6.15 -0.73 4.60
CA ALA A 67 7.33 -0.53 3.77
C ALA A 67 6.93 -0.09 2.36
N ALA A 68 5.96 -0.77 1.73
CA ALA A 68 5.43 -0.41 0.43
C ALA A 68 4.85 1.01 0.42
N GLN A 69 4.08 1.39 1.45
CA GLN A 69 3.51 2.74 1.56
C GLN A 69 4.60 3.82 1.58
N ARG A 70 5.73 3.54 2.25
CA ARG A 70 6.88 4.44 2.30
C ARG A 70 7.65 4.48 0.98
N ILE A 71 7.89 3.32 0.36
CA ILE A 71 8.55 3.23 -0.96
C ILE A 71 7.78 4.04 -1.99
N VAL A 72 6.46 3.87 -2.07
CA VAL A 72 5.61 4.61 -3.01
C VAL A 72 5.68 6.12 -2.79
N ALA A 73 5.73 6.59 -1.54
CA ALA A 73 5.92 8.00 -1.23
C ALA A 73 7.28 8.51 -1.73
N THR A 74 8.36 7.79 -1.42
CA THR A 74 9.72 8.15 -1.84
C THR A 74 9.88 8.15 -3.35
N LEU A 75 9.26 7.22 -4.07
CA LEU A 75 9.26 7.20 -5.53
C LEU A 75 8.55 8.42 -6.12
N HIS A 76 7.43 8.85 -5.53
CA HIS A 76 6.73 10.05 -5.97
C HIS A 76 7.54 11.32 -5.72
N GLU A 77 8.17 11.44 -4.55
CA GLU A 77 9.06 12.56 -4.22
C GLU A 77 10.27 12.62 -5.18
N ALA A 78 10.90 11.48 -5.46
CA ALA A 78 12.01 11.39 -6.40
C ALA A 78 11.61 11.75 -7.83
N ASN A 79 10.43 11.29 -8.28
CA ASN A 79 9.91 11.62 -9.60
C ASN A 79 9.58 13.11 -9.75
N ALA A 80 9.00 13.71 -8.71
CA ALA A 80 8.70 15.14 -8.68
C ALA A 80 9.96 16.03 -8.67
N ALA A 81 11.07 15.54 -8.10
CA ALA A 81 12.35 16.25 -8.11
C ALA A 81 13.10 16.13 -9.46
N ALA A 82 12.76 15.14 -10.27
CA ALA A 82 13.40 14.88 -11.56
C ALA A 82 12.66 15.53 -12.76
N ALA A 83 11.42 15.97 -12.56
CA ALA A 83 10.58 16.64 -13.54
C ALA A 83 10.82 18.16 -13.55
#